data_AF-A0AAX4JAK6-F1
#
_entry.id   AF-A0AAX4JAK6-F1
#
_cell.length_a   1.000
_cell.length_b   1.000
_cell.length_c   1.000
_cell.angle_alpha   90.00
_cell.angle_beta   90.00
_cell.angle_gamma   90.00
#
_symmetry.space_group_name_H-M   'P 1'
#
loop_
_entity.id
_entity.type
_entity.pdbx_description
1 polymer ?
#
loop_
_entity_poly.entity_id
_entity_poly.type
_entity_poly.pdbx_seq_one_letter_code
_entity_poly.pdbx_strand_id
1 'polypeptide(L)'
;MDSKKRYNEKNITKNFLTSKDGISFLSEHIKDSNKGEIDTWDNLEKEIDNIIDYFSAWSIKFPLKRVDKCSKYEFIKFIEEWCDKNDMLDVFSYLYK
;
A
#
# COMPACT_ATOMS: atom_id res chain seq x y z
N MET A 1 -28.87 -5.64 21.54
CA MET A 1 -28.45 -6.62 20.52
C MET A 1 -27.76 -5.86 19.40
N ASP A 2 -26.44 -5.69 19.49
CA ASP A 2 -25.69 -5.02 18.44
C ASP A 2 -25.73 -5.87 17.17
N SER A 3 -26.33 -5.32 16.11
CA SER A 3 -26.28 -5.91 14.78
C SER A 3 -24.82 -6.08 14.39
N LYS A 4 -24.34 -7.33 14.32
CA LYS A 4 -22.99 -7.64 13.81
C LYS A 4 -22.86 -7.02 12.43
N LYS A 5 -22.20 -5.86 12.32
CA LYS A 5 -21.85 -5.24 11.04
C LYS A 5 -21.16 -6.32 10.20
N ARG A 6 -21.79 -6.71 9.09
CA ARG A 6 -21.24 -7.71 8.18
C ARG A 6 -19.87 -7.21 7.73
N TYR A 7 -18.84 -8.03 7.92
CA TYR A 7 -17.48 -7.70 7.49
C TYR A 7 -17.50 -7.34 5.99
N ASN A 8 -17.09 -6.12 5.67
CA ASN A 8 -17.15 -5.60 4.31
C ASN A 8 -15.73 -5.20 3.88
N GLU A 9 -14.99 -6.17 3.33
CA GLU A 9 -13.62 -5.96 2.84
C GLU A 9 -13.55 -4.80 1.87
N LYS A 10 -14.53 -4.64 0.98
CA LYS A 10 -14.57 -3.55 0.00
C LYS A 10 -14.55 -2.19 0.68
N ASN A 11 -15.42 -1.97 1.66
CA ASN A 11 -15.50 -0.69 2.36
C ASN A 11 -14.26 -0.44 3.23
N ILE A 12 -13.77 -1.50 3.90
CA ILE A 12 -12.56 -1.41 4.73
C ILE A 12 -11.33 -1.05 3.87
N THR A 13 -11.17 -1.70 2.73
CA THR A 13 -10.08 -1.47 1.78
C THR A 13 -10.13 -0.04 1.25
N LYS A 14 -11.31 0.41 0.77
CA LYS A 14 -11.48 1.79 0.27
C LYS A 14 -11.15 2.83 1.34
N ASN A 15 -11.69 2.65 2.54
CA ASN A 15 -11.49 3.60 3.65
C ASN A 15 -10.03 3.67 4.08
N PHE A 16 -9.33 2.53 4.13
CA PHE A 16 -7.92 2.51 4.47
C PHE A 16 -7.08 3.19 3.38
N LEU A 17 -7.27 2.81 2.11
CA LEU A 17 -6.50 3.34 0.98
C LEU A 17 -6.63 4.87 0.81
N THR A 18 -7.79 5.42 1.15
CA THR A 18 -8.07 6.87 1.10
C THR A 18 -7.79 7.60 2.40
N SER A 19 -7.36 6.89 3.44
CA SER A 19 -6.93 7.51 4.69
C SER A 19 -5.51 8.08 4.58
N LYS A 20 -5.09 8.84 5.60
CA LYS A 20 -3.72 9.34 5.71
C LYS A 20 -2.68 8.22 5.74
N ASP A 21 -3.03 7.06 6.31
CA ASP A 21 -2.17 5.88 6.39
C ASP A 21 -2.21 5.02 5.10
N GLY A 22 -3.06 5.40 4.14
CA GLY A 22 -3.26 4.72 2.85
C GLY A 22 -2.21 5.08 1.81
N ILE A 23 -2.65 5.39 0.58
CA ILE A 23 -1.73 5.68 -0.53
C ILE A 23 -0.96 7.01 -0.32
N SER A 24 -1.55 8.00 0.34
CA SER A 24 -0.87 9.27 0.65
C SER A 24 0.43 9.04 1.43
N PHE A 25 0.41 8.18 2.45
CA PHE A 25 1.59 7.81 3.25
C PHE A 25 2.74 7.30 2.38
N LEU A 26 2.44 6.43 1.40
CA LEU A 26 3.43 5.89 0.48
C LEU A 26 4.07 6.99 -0.38
N SER A 27 3.24 7.89 -0.90
CA SER A 27 3.69 8.95 -1.80
C SER A 27 4.57 10.02 -1.12
N GLU A 28 4.31 10.28 0.17
CA GLU A 28 5.08 11.26 0.95
C GLU A 28 6.50 10.75 1.21
N HIS A 29 6.64 9.47 1.56
CA HIS A 29 7.95 8.89 1.90
C HIS A 29 8.88 8.71 0.69
N ILE A 30 8.31 8.40 -0.49
CA ILE A 30 9.09 8.25 -1.73
C ILE A 30 9.72 9.59 -2.17
N LYS A 31 9.07 10.73 -1.87
CA LYS A 31 9.62 12.06 -2.17
C LYS A 31 10.88 12.37 -1.34
N ASP A 32 11.02 11.76 -0.17
CA ASP A 32 12.15 11.99 0.72
C ASP A 32 13.32 11.02 0.50
N SER A 33 13.05 9.81 0.01
CA SER A 33 14.04 8.72 -0.13
C SER A 33 14.89 8.80 -1.41
N ASN A 34 14.42 9.48 -2.47
CA ASN A 34 15.15 9.63 -3.74
C ASN A 34 16.33 10.64 -3.72
N LYS A 35 16.97 10.89 -2.57
CA LYS A 35 18.08 11.85 -2.44
C LYS A 35 19.47 11.20 -2.40
N GLY A 36 19.56 9.87 -2.42
CA GLY A 36 20.84 9.14 -2.47
C GLY A 36 21.27 8.81 -3.90
N GLU A 37 22.54 9.01 -4.22
CA GLU A 37 23.13 8.56 -5.50
C GLU A 37 23.32 7.03 -5.46
N ILE A 38 22.69 6.30 -6.38
CA ILE A 38 22.86 4.84 -6.52
C ILE A 38 24.09 4.59 -7.40
N ASP A 39 25.25 4.50 -6.75
CA ASP A 39 26.53 4.44 -7.48
C ASP A 39 27.10 3.01 -7.64
N THR A 40 26.50 2.01 -6.98
CA THR A 40 26.99 0.62 -6.98
C THR A 40 25.85 -0.40 -7.00
N TRP A 41 26.15 -1.63 -7.44
CA TRP A 41 25.20 -2.76 -7.39
C TRP A 41 24.75 -3.11 -5.97
N ASP A 42 25.67 -3.09 -5.00
CA ASP A 42 25.34 -3.36 -3.59
C ASP A 42 24.39 -2.28 -3.02
N ASN A 43 24.57 -1.02 -3.43
CA ASN A 43 23.64 0.05 -3.05
C ASN A 43 22.28 -0.15 -3.71
N LEU A 44 22.23 -0.61 -4.97
CA LEU A 44 20.98 -0.91 -5.66
C LEU A 44 20.20 -2.05 -4.99
N GLU A 45 20.87 -3.16 -4.64
CA GLU A 45 20.22 -4.29 -3.97
C GLU A 45 19.62 -3.86 -2.63
N LYS A 46 20.37 -3.09 -1.85
CA LYS A 46 19.90 -2.52 -0.59
C LYS A 46 18.69 -1.59 -0.77
N GLU A 47 18.70 -0.75 -1.81
CA GLU A 47 17.55 0.12 -2.10
C GLU A 47 16.31 -0.68 -2.52
N ILE A 48 16.48 -1.76 -3.28
CA ILE A 48 15.38 -2.68 -3.61
C ILE A 48 14.81 -3.31 -2.34
N ASP A 49 15.65 -3.80 -1.44
CA ASP A 49 15.23 -4.37 -0.16
C ASP A 49 14.49 -3.35 0.71
N ASN A 50 15.02 -2.11 0.81
CA ASN A 50 14.37 -1.01 1.53
C ASN A 50 12.97 -0.72 0.97
N ILE A 51 12.82 -0.67 -0.35
CA ILE A 51 11.52 -0.46 -1.01
C ILE A 51 10.57 -1.61 -0.65
N ILE A 52 11.02 -2.86 -0.81
CA ILE A 52 10.19 -4.03 -0.50
C ILE A 52 9.74 -4.01 0.96
N ASP A 53 10.65 -3.73 1.89
CA ASP A 53 10.35 -3.68 3.33
C ASP A 53 9.41 -2.53 3.66
N TYR A 54 9.56 -1.38 3.02
CA TYR A 54 8.67 -0.25 3.18
C TYR A 54 7.21 -0.60 2.78
N PHE A 55 7.01 -1.17 1.59
CA PHE A 55 5.69 -1.60 1.14
C PHE A 55 5.14 -2.75 1.99
N SER A 56 6.01 -3.67 2.43
CA SER A 56 5.61 -4.79 3.29
C SER A 56 5.14 -4.31 4.66
N ALA A 57 5.89 -3.41 5.30
CA ALA A 57 5.54 -2.82 6.58
C ALA A 57 4.24 -1.99 6.50
N TRP A 58 4.06 -1.25 5.41
CA TRP A 58 2.81 -0.54 5.14
C TRP A 58 1.62 -1.51 5.01
N SER A 59 1.80 -2.62 4.31
CA SER A 59 0.73 -3.60 4.10
C SER A 59 0.16 -4.20 5.39
N ILE A 60 1.00 -4.35 6.42
CA ILE A 60 0.61 -4.89 7.74
C ILE A 60 -0.38 -3.96 8.47
N LYS A 61 -0.41 -2.67 8.14
CA LYS A 61 -1.34 -1.69 8.73
C LYS A 61 -2.78 -1.88 8.24
N PHE A 62 -3.01 -2.68 7.19
CA PHE A 62 -4.37 -2.89 6.68
C PHE A 62 -5.24 -3.62 7.71
N PRO A 63 -6.44 -3.11 8.01
CA PRO A 63 -7.41 -3.79 8.86
C PRO A 63 -8.14 -4.93 8.12
N LEU A 64 -7.42 -5.72 7.32
CA LEU A 64 -7.95 -6.86 6.57
C LEU A 64 -7.43 -8.17 7.14
N LYS A 65 -8.33 -9.13 7.34
CA LYS A 65 -7.97 -10.49 7.80
C LYS A 65 -7.12 -11.26 6.79
N ARG A 66 -7.04 -10.79 5.55
CA ARG A 66 -6.25 -11.40 4.47
C ARG A 66 -4.75 -11.13 4.64
N VAL A 67 -4.37 -10.04 5.31
CA VAL A 67 -2.96 -9.68 5.57
C VAL A 67 -2.22 -10.86 6.22
N ASP A 68 -2.85 -11.53 7.18
CA ASP A 68 -2.26 -12.68 7.89
C ASP A 68 -2.31 -14.01 7.11
N LYS A 69 -2.99 -14.04 5.96
CA LYS A 69 -3.34 -15.27 5.22
C LYS A 69 -2.65 -15.40 3.87
N CYS A 70 -1.95 -14.36 3.42
CA CYS A 70 -1.21 -14.39 2.17
C CYS A 70 0.17 -13.75 2.37
N SER A 71 1.10 -14.07 1.48
CA SER A 71 2.40 -13.42 1.45
C SER A 71 2.28 -11.92 1.15
N LYS A 72 3.33 -11.16 1.50
CA LYS A 72 3.43 -9.73 1.21
C LYS A 72 3.18 -9.41 -0.28
N TYR A 73 3.74 -10.22 -1.17
CA TYR A 73 3.57 -10.07 -2.62
C TYR A 73 2.13 -10.33 -3.08
N GLU A 74 1.49 -11.38 -2.56
CA GLU A 74 0.08 -11.67 -2.87
C GLU A 74 -0.86 -10.58 -2.35
N PHE A 75 -0.54 -10.01 -1.19
CA PHE A 75 -1.34 -8.93 -0.63
C PHE A 75 -1.23 -7.65 -1.46
N ILE A 76 -0.01 -7.27 -1.85
CA ILE A 76 0.21 -6.10 -2.72
C ILE A 76 -0.50 -6.30 -4.07
N LYS A 77 -0.37 -7.49 -4.68
CA LYS A 77 -1.09 -7.83 -5.91
C LYS A 77 -2.61 -7.76 -5.75
N PHE A 78 -3.15 -8.21 -4.62
CA PHE A 78 -4.56 -8.06 -4.32
C PHE A 78 -5.00 -6.59 -4.28
N ILE A 79 -4.19 -5.70 -3.69
CA ILE A 79 -4.48 -4.26 -3.63
C ILE A 79 -4.46 -3.65 -5.03
N GLU A 80 -3.46 -3.98 -5.85
CA GLU A 80 -3.36 -3.56 -7.25
C GLU A 80 -4.61 -3.95 -8.04
N GLU A 81 -4.95 -5.24 -8.04
CA GLU A 81 -6.15 -5.74 -8.72
C GLU A 81 -7.44 -5.11 -8.18
N TRP A 82 -7.50 -4.81 -6.88
CA TRP A 82 -8.68 -4.18 -6.28
C TRP A 82 -8.81 -2.72 -6.73
N CYS A 83 -7.70 -1.98 -6.81
CA CYS A 83 -7.68 -0.60 -7.30
C CYS A 83 -8.15 -0.53 -8.75
N ASP A 84 -7.65 -1.42 -9.60
CA ASP A 84 -8.07 -1.51 -11.01
C ASP A 84 -9.56 -1.82 -11.15
N LYS A 85 -10.07 -2.80 -10.40
CA LYS A 85 -11.48 -3.21 -10.45
C LYS A 85 -12.46 -2.17 -9.89
N ASN A 86 -11.97 -1.14 -9.18
CA ASN A 86 -12.81 -0.13 -8.53
C ASN A 86 -12.51 1.30 -8.99
N ASP A 87 -11.85 1.46 -10.14
CA ASP A 87 -11.55 2.76 -10.77
C ASP A 87 -10.89 3.76 -9.81
N MET A 88 -9.97 3.26 -8.98
CA MET A 88 -9.33 4.08 -7.94
C MET A 88 -8.32 5.09 -8.49
N LEU A 89 -7.95 4.99 -9.77
CA LEU A 89 -7.02 5.92 -10.41
C LEU A 89 -7.52 7.38 -10.31
N ASP A 90 -8.81 7.61 -10.58
CA ASP A 90 -9.40 8.94 -10.49
C ASP A 90 -9.37 9.49 -9.06
N VAL A 91 -9.58 8.61 -8.07
CA VAL A 91 -9.53 8.94 -6.65
C VAL A 91 -8.12 9.37 -6.23
N PHE A 92 -7.10 8.76 -6.83
CA PHE A 92 -5.68 9.06 -6.55
C PHE A 92 -5.04 10.03 -7.53
N SER A 93 -5.82 10.64 -8.43
CA SER A 93 -5.33 11.60 -9.42
C SER A 93 -4.55 12.78 -8.82
N TYR A 94 -4.81 13.13 -7.55
CA TYR A 94 -4.10 14.17 -6.82
C TYR A 94 -2.61 13.87 -6.58
N LEU A 95 -2.17 12.61 -6.71
CA LEU A 95 -0.77 12.21 -6.58
C LEU A 95 0.06 12.58 -7.80
N TYR A 96 -0.59 12.78 -8.95
CA TYR A 96 0.03 13.10 -10.24
C TYR A 96 -0.04 14.59 -10.59
N LYS A 97 -0.44 15.43 -9.63
CA LYS A 97 -0.39 16.90 -9.72
C LYS A 97 0.89 17.41 -9.08
#